data_AF-A0A2A6C476-F1
#
_entry.id   AF-A0A2A6C476-F1
#
_cell.length_a   1.000
_cell.length_b   1.000
_cell.length_c   1.000
_cell.angle_alpha   90.00
_cell.angle_beta   90.00
_cell.angle_gamma   90.00
#
_symmetry.space_group_name_H-M   'P 1'
#
loop_
_entity.id
_entity.type
_entity.pdbx_description
1 polymer ?
#
loop_
_entity_poly.entity_id
_entity_poly.type
_entity_poly.pdbx_seq_one_letter_code
_entity_poly.pdbx_strand_id
1 'polypeptide(L)'
;MYVLGISVSPDRDESALPILRKAFTEMYNDTATEGYLVIDHWKDGQLNIKSLFVLIPTFIIIVISFSLATFLAWGTFRGIAKSESISKAYKAVQYKILIATFVPLVFVYTPYFCLLYFPFLGIPDLGVSATFPVLVSFFPAWDAFVIIALIKDYREGLLQLLGFKREKKSVPSSTVSEMTTRWAERRE
;
A
#
# COMPACT_ATOMS: atom_id res chain seq x y z
N MET A 1 -11.87 0.26 12.55
CA MET A 1 -11.31 1.61 12.77
C MET A 1 -12.24 2.52 13.55
N TYR A 2 -13.57 2.46 13.34
CA TYR A 2 -14.55 3.23 14.13
C TYR A 2 -14.59 2.90 15.65
N VAL A 3 -14.34 1.65 16.05
CA VAL A 3 -14.43 1.25 17.47
C VAL A 3 -13.27 1.80 18.32
N LEU A 4 -12.07 1.98 17.74
CA LEU A 4 -10.93 2.64 18.39
C LEU A 4 -11.12 4.17 18.51
N GLY A 5 -11.87 4.78 17.58
CA GLY A 5 -12.19 6.21 17.63
C GLY A 5 -13.14 6.61 18.76
N ILE A 6 -13.95 5.67 19.26
CA ILE A 6 -14.91 5.93 20.34
C ILE A 6 -14.21 5.91 21.72
N SER A 7 -13.17 5.09 21.89
CA SER A 7 -12.33 5.10 23.10
C SER A 7 -11.39 6.32 23.17
N VAL A 8 -11.23 7.04 22.05
CA VAL A 8 -10.41 8.25 21.89
C VAL A 8 -11.31 9.46 21.58
N SER A 9 -12.52 9.47 22.14
CA SER A 9 -13.48 10.59 22.05
C SER A 9 -13.50 11.37 23.39
N PRO A 10 -13.99 12.62 23.41
CA PRO A 10 -13.25 13.85 23.25
C PRO A 10 -13.11 14.55 24.60
N ASP A 11 -12.27 14.03 25.50
CA ASP A 11 -11.68 14.94 26.49
C ASP A 11 -10.75 15.85 25.69
N ARG A 12 -11.27 17.00 25.28
CA ARG A 12 -10.50 18.10 24.70
C ARG A 12 -9.32 18.29 25.65
N ASP A 13 -8.12 17.87 25.26
CA ASP A 13 -6.95 18.20 26.03
C ASP A 13 -6.73 19.71 25.83
N GLU A 14 -7.45 20.49 26.63
CA GLU A 14 -7.52 21.96 26.58
C GLU A 14 -6.14 22.59 26.69
N SER A 15 -5.15 21.84 27.19
CA SER A 15 -3.77 22.25 27.33
C SER A 15 -2.95 22.09 26.04
N ALA A 16 -3.14 21.00 25.29
CA ALA A 16 -2.33 20.68 24.10
C ALA A 16 -2.90 21.29 22.81
N LEU A 17 -4.23 21.40 22.70
CA LEU A 17 -4.91 21.95 21.53
C LEU A 17 -4.54 23.41 21.20
N PRO A 18 -4.41 24.34 22.18
CA PRO A 18 -4.02 25.72 21.90
C PRO A 18 -2.58 25.80 21.38
N ILE A 19 -1.67 24.98 21.92
CA ILE A 19 -0.27 24.92 21.52
C ILE A 19 -0.17 24.45 20.07
N LEU A 20 -0.88 23.37 19.73
CA LEU A 20 -0.89 22.82 18.38
C LEU A 20 -1.53 23.80 17.38
N ARG A 21 -2.65 24.44 17.76
CA ARG A 21 -3.31 25.46 16.91
C ARG A 21 -2.40 26.65 16.66
N LYS A 22 -1.66 27.10 17.67
CA LYS A 22 -0.68 28.18 17.53
C LYS A 22 0.43 27.78 16.57
N ALA A 23 1.03 26.61 16.76
CA ALA A 23 2.07 26.09 15.87
C ALA A 23 1.57 25.91 14.43
N PHE A 24 0.34 25.43 14.23
CA PHE A 24 -0.25 25.27 12.91
C PHE A 24 -0.54 26.61 12.23
N THR A 25 -1.05 27.59 12.98
CA THR A 25 -1.29 28.96 12.49
C THR A 25 0.03 29.61 12.07
N GLU A 26 1.11 29.40 12.84
CA GLU A 26 2.44 29.90 12.49
C GLU A 26 3.02 29.22 11.23
N MET A 27 2.77 27.93 11.03
CA MET A 27 3.31 27.20 9.87
C MET A 27 2.50 27.37 8.58
N TYR A 28 1.17 27.44 8.65
CA TYR A 28 0.29 27.39 7.48
C TYR A 28 -0.56 28.65 7.30
N ASN A 29 -0.48 29.62 8.21
CA ASN A 29 -1.27 30.87 8.20
C ASN A 29 -2.79 30.60 8.08
N ASP A 30 -3.25 29.46 8.60
CA ASP A 30 -4.63 29.00 8.55
C ASP A 30 -5.10 28.50 9.92
N THR A 31 -6.36 28.73 10.24
CA THR A 31 -6.96 28.39 11.54
C THR A 31 -7.87 27.19 11.39
N ALA A 32 -7.28 26.00 11.33
CA ALA A 32 -8.06 24.77 11.34
C ALA A 32 -8.63 24.51 12.74
N THR A 33 -9.94 24.71 12.89
CA THR A 33 -10.67 24.64 14.17
C THR A 33 -11.11 23.22 14.55
N GLU A 34 -11.23 22.30 13.59
CA GLU A 34 -11.81 20.96 13.78
C GLU A 34 -10.92 19.84 13.23
N GLY A 35 -10.89 18.69 13.92
CA GLY A 35 -10.40 17.42 13.36
C GLY A 35 -9.01 16.92 13.79
N TYR A 36 -8.28 17.64 14.65
CA TYR A 36 -6.97 17.16 15.11
C TYR A 36 -7.10 16.07 16.18
N LEU A 37 -6.68 14.87 15.83
CA LEU A 37 -6.32 13.85 16.81
C LEU A 37 -4.88 14.13 17.28
N VAL A 38 -4.74 14.82 18.42
CA VAL A 38 -3.44 15.07 19.04
C VAL A 38 -3.12 13.91 19.98
N ILE A 39 -2.10 13.12 19.63
CA ILE A 39 -1.57 12.07 20.50
C ILE A 39 -0.41 12.67 21.26
N ASP A 40 -0.67 13.13 22.49
CA ASP A 40 0.37 13.59 23.38
C ASP A 40 0.99 12.39 24.11
N HIS A 41 2.22 12.01 23.73
CA HIS A 41 2.89 10.83 24.27
C HIS A 41 3.46 11.06 25.68
N TRP A 42 3.78 12.31 26.02
CA TRP A 42 4.51 12.68 27.24
C TRP A 42 3.88 13.92 27.86
N LYS A 43 3.07 13.72 28.91
CA LYS A 43 2.43 14.82 29.66
C LYS A 43 3.20 15.04 30.95
N ASP A 44 3.79 16.23 31.12
CA ASP A 44 4.56 16.62 32.31
C ASP A 44 5.69 15.63 32.70
N GLY A 45 6.34 15.02 31.70
CA GLY A 45 7.39 14.01 31.90
C GLY A 45 6.88 12.63 32.30
N GLN A 46 5.57 12.44 32.39
CA GLN A 46 4.93 11.14 32.60
C GLN A 46 4.34 10.62 31.28
N LEU A 47 4.42 9.31 31.10
CA LEU A 47 3.95 8.65 29.90
C LEU A 47 2.42 8.63 29.89
N ASN A 48 1.81 9.17 28.84
CA ASN A 48 0.36 9.24 28.72
C ASN A 48 -0.23 7.86 28.40
N ILE A 49 -0.96 7.28 29.37
CA ILE A 49 -1.59 5.95 29.21
C ILE A 49 -2.59 5.94 28.04
N LYS A 50 -3.28 7.05 27.76
CA LYS A 50 -4.21 7.14 26.61
C LYS A 50 -3.46 6.93 25.28
N SER A 51 -2.23 7.41 25.17
CA SER A 51 -1.38 7.23 24.00
C SER A 51 -0.92 5.77 23.82
N LEU A 52 -0.74 5.01 24.91
CA LEU A 52 -0.46 3.57 24.83
C LEU A 52 -1.63 2.75 24.28
N PHE A 53 -2.87 3.11 24.62
CA PHE A 53 -4.05 2.44 24.08
C PHE A 53 -4.18 2.59 22.56
N VAL A 54 -3.56 3.61 21.96
CA VAL A 54 -3.50 3.76 20.50
C VAL A 54 -2.25 3.10 19.92
N LEU A 55 -1.10 3.25 20.57
CA LEU A 55 0.18 2.70 20.09
C LEU A 55 0.19 1.17 20.09
N ILE A 56 -0.28 0.51 21.16
CA ILE A 56 -0.20 -0.95 21.31
C ILE A 56 -1.03 -1.68 20.23
N PRO A 57 -2.33 -1.39 20.02
CA PRO A 57 -3.09 -2.04 18.95
C PRO A 57 -2.51 -1.75 17.57
N THR A 58 -2.01 -0.54 17.36
CA THR A 58 -1.38 -0.15 16.09
C THR A 58 -0.11 -0.97 15.83
N PHE A 59 0.73 -1.17 16.84
CA PHE A 59 1.89 -2.05 16.76
C PHE A 59 1.49 -3.47 16.38
N ILE A 60 0.48 -4.03 17.07
CA ILE A 60 -0.02 -5.38 16.85
C ILE A 60 -0.50 -5.55 15.40
N ILE A 61 -1.25 -4.57 14.87
CA ILE A 61 -1.74 -4.60 13.49
C ILE A 61 -0.57 -4.61 12.50
N ILE A 62 0.45 -3.78 12.70
CA ILE A 62 1.63 -3.73 11.83
C ILE A 62 2.36 -5.09 11.86
N VAL A 63 2.61 -5.64 13.05
CA VAL A 63 3.30 -6.92 13.22
C VAL A 63 2.52 -8.07 12.59
N ILE A 64 1.21 -8.15 12.81
CA ILE A 64 0.36 -9.18 12.20
C ILE A 64 0.35 -9.06 10.68
N SER A 65 0.19 -7.84 10.16
CA SER A 65 0.17 -7.59 8.71
C SER A 65 1.49 -7.97 8.06
N PHE A 66 2.61 -7.62 8.68
CA PHE A 66 3.95 -8.00 8.21
C PHE A 66 4.17 -9.52 8.27
N SER A 67 3.75 -10.16 9.36
CA SER A 67 3.88 -11.61 9.54
C SER A 67 3.05 -12.38 8.52
N LEU A 68 1.81 -11.94 8.25
CA LEU A 68 0.96 -12.55 7.25
C LEU A 68 1.53 -12.36 5.85
N ALA A 69 2.01 -11.15 5.52
CA ALA A 69 2.63 -10.87 4.23
C ALA A 69 3.87 -11.74 3.99
N THR A 70 4.76 -11.84 4.97
CA THR A 70 5.97 -12.68 4.89
C THR A 70 5.63 -14.17 4.84
N PHE A 71 4.63 -14.64 5.59
CA PHE A 71 4.17 -16.02 5.53
C PHE A 71 3.59 -16.39 4.17
N LEU A 72 2.70 -15.56 3.62
CA LEU A 72 2.12 -15.75 2.29
C LEU A 72 3.17 -15.65 1.18
N ALA A 73 4.10 -14.71 1.31
CA ALA A 73 5.25 -14.58 0.42
C ALA A 73 6.08 -15.87 0.41
N TRP A 74 6.47 -16.34 1.59
CA TRP A 74 7.24 -17.57 1.77
C TRP A 74 6.52 -18.79 1.19
N GLY A 75 5.22 -18.94 1.46
CA GLY A 75 4.40 -20.01 0.91
C GLY A 75 4.33 -19.98 -0.61
N THR A 76 4.22 -18.78 -1.19
CA THR A 76 4.22 -18.56 -2.65
C THR A 76 5.56 -18.94 -3.26
N PHE A 77 6.68 -18.47 -2.68
CA PHE A 77 8.02 -18.84 -3.13
C PHE A 77 8.25 -20.36 -3.07
N ARG A 78 7.86 -20.99 -1.96
CA ARG A 78 8.02 -22.44 -1.79
C ARG A 78 7.14 -23.23 -2.77
N GLY A 79 5.92 -22.77 -3.04
CA GLY A 79 5.02 -23.36 -4.02
C GLY A 79 5.56 -23.28 -5.45
N ILE A 80 6.15 -22.13 -5.81
CA ILE A 80 6.82 -21.93 -7.12
C ILE A 80 8.06 -22.81 -7.26
N ALA A 81 8.86 -22.92 -6.19
CA ALA A 81 10.09 -23.69 -6.18
C ALA A 81 9.85 -25.21 -6.27
N LYS A 82 8.78 -25.71 -5.65
CA LYS A 82 8.45 -27.14 -5.65
C LYS A 82 7.74 -27.61 -6.94
N SER A 83 7.19 -26.68 -7.74
CA SER A 83 6.44 -27.04 -8.93
C SER A 83 7.28 -26.93 -10.21
N GLU A 84 7.59 -28.10 -10.78
CA GLU A 84 8.14 -28.22 -12.14
C GLU A 84 7.09 -28.04 -13.24
N SER A 85 5.80 -28.26 -12.93
CA SER A 85 4.70 -28.25 -13.91
C SER A 85 3.96 -26.91 -14.05
N ILE A 86 4.24 -25.91 -13.21
CA ILE A 86 3.55 -24.62 -13.30
C ILE A 86 4.06 -23.80 -14.50
N SER A 87 3.10 -23.34 -15.31
CA SER A 87 3.33 -22.45 -16.45
C SER A 87 4.08 -21.17 -16.06
N LYS A 88 5.02 -20.75 -16.90
CA LYS A 88 5.80 -19.50 -16.74
C LYS A 88 4.90 -18.27 -16.57
N ALA A 89 3.72 -18.28 -17.19
CA ALA A 89 2.74 -17.19 -17.05
C ALA A 89 2.20 -17.09 -15.62
N TYR A 90 1.94 -18.22 -14.97
CA TYR A 90 1.43 -18.27 -13.60
C TYR A 90 2.50 -17.85 -12.58
N LYS A 91 3.76 -18.28 -12.77
CA LYS A 91 4.89 -17.80 -11.94
C LYS A 91 5.03 -16.27 -12.04
N ALA A 92 4.91 -15.70 -13.25
CA ALA A 92 4.97 -14.26 -13.45
C ALA A 92 3.83 -13.51 -12.75
N VAL A 93 2.61 -14.05 -12.73
CA VAL A 93 1.48 -13.47 -11.99
C VAL A 93 1.72 -13.49 -10.48
N GLN A 94 2.21 -14.61 -9.94
CA GLN A 94 2.49 -14.72 -8.50
C GLN A 94 3.59 -13.76 -8.02
N TYR A 95 4.68 -13.60 -8.78
CA TYR A 95 5.72 -12.60 -8.47
C TYR A 95 5.18 -11.17 -8.47
N LYS A 96 4.26 -10.86 -9.38
CA LYS A 96 3.61 -9.56 -9.43
C LYS A 96 2.77 -9.33 -8.18
N ILE A 97 1.90 -10.27 -7.82
CA ILE A 97 1.07 -10.14 -6.59
C ILE A 97 1.96 -9.92 -5.36
N LEU A 98 3.08 -10.64 -5.25
CA LEU A 98 4.10 -10.44 -4.22
C LEU A 98 4.62 -9.00 -4.15
N ILE A 99 5.02 -8.42 -5.29
CA ILE A 99 5.50 -7.03 -5.36
C ILE A 99 4.37 -6.06 -4.99
N ALA A 100 3.15 -6.28 -5.49
CA ALA A 100 1.99 -5.46 -5.17
C ALA A 100 1.71 -5.45 -3.66
N THR A 101 1.84 -6.59 -2.98
CA THR A 101 1.66 -6.65 -1.51
C THR A 101 2.78 -6.01 -0.71
N PHE A 102 4.00 -5.92 -1.26
CA PHE A 102 5.15 -5.35 -0.57
C PHE A 102 5.20 -3.82 -0.65
N VAL A 103 4.63 -3.23 -1.71
CA VAL A 103 4.66 -1.78 -1.94
C VAL A 103 3.91 -1.00 -0.85
N PRO A 104 2.63 -1.30 -0.51
CA PRO A 104 1.94 -0.68 0.62
C PRO A 104 2.71 -0.87 1.93
N LEU A 105 3.39 -2.02 2.05
CA LEU A 105 4.09 -2.38 3.27
C LEU A 105 5.23 -1.41 3.57
N VAL A 106 5.99 -1.01 2.53
CA VAL A 106 7.07 -0.04 2.67
C VAL A 106 6.54 1.39 2.64
N PHE A 107 5.70 1.74 1.68
CA PHE A 107 5.32 3.14 1.45
C PHE A 107 4.24 3.66 2.41
N VAL A 108 3.48 2.78 3.07
CA VAL A 108 2.45 3.19 4.05
C VAL A 108 2.89 2.90 5.47
N TYR A 109 3.35 1.67 5.77
CA TYR A 109 3.69 1.36 7.17
C TYR A 109 4.98 2.03 7.64
N THR A 110 5.97 2.29 6.76
CA THR A 110 7.18 3.01 7.18
C THR A 110 6.88 4.45 7.62
N PRO A 111 6.25 5.32 6.82
CA PRO A 111 5.95 6.68 7.27
C PRO A 111 4.95 6.69 8.43
N TYR A 112 4.03 5.73 8.49
CA TYR A 112 3.11 5.59 9.62
C TYR A 112 3.83 5.20 10.92
N PHE A 113 4.80 4.28 10.85
CA PHE A 113 5.65 3.93 11.98
C PHE A 113 6.50 5.12 12.41
N CYS A 114 7.11 5.85 11.49
CA CYS A 114 7.85 7.07 11.81
C CYS A 114 6.96 8.10 12.52
N LEU A 115 5.77 8.37 12.00
CA LEU A 115 4.86 9.36 12.58
C LEU A 115 4.43 9.02 14.01
N LEU A 116 4.19 7.74 14.31
CA LEU A 116 3.72 7.32 15.63
C LEU A 116 4.83 7.08 16.65
N TYR A 117 6.00 6.62 16.20
CA TYR A 117 7.08 6.21 17.11
C TYR A 117 8.20 7.24 17.23
N PHE A 118 8.43 8.11 16.25
CA PHE A 118 9.44 9.17 16.39
C PHE A 118 9.13 10.14 17.55
N PRO A 119 7.88 10.63 17.71
CA PRO A 119 7.53 11.46 18.86
C PRO A 119 7.68 10.72 20.19
N PHE A 120 7.38 9.41 20.21
CA PHE A 120 7.57 8.57 21.38
C PHE A 120 9.05 8.41 21.76
N LEU A 121 9.94 8.28 20.77
CA LEU A 121 11.39 8.16 20.93
C LEU A 121 12.11 9.51 21.13
N GLY A 122 11.38 10.62 21.13
CA GLY A 122 11.96 11.97 21.24
C GLY A 122 12.74 12.43 20.01
N ILE A 123 12.52 11.79 18.85
CA ILE A 123 13.16 12.17 17.58
C ILE A 123 12.37 13.36 16.99
N PRO A 124 13.04 14.46 16.62
CA PRO A 124 12.36 15.61 16.02
C PRO A 124 11.69 15.24 14.70
N ASP A 125 10.53 15.85 14.43
CA ASP A 125 9.79 15.62 13.20
C ASP A 125 10.59 16.12 11.98
N LEU A 126 10.95 15.21 11.08
CA LEU A 126 11.70 15.48 9.86
C LEU A 126 10.77 15.94 8.70
N GLY A 127 9.64 16.58 9.01
CA GLY A 127 8.59 16.91 8.04
C GLY A 127 7.72 15.72 7.64
N VAL A 128 7.77 14.64 8.42
CA VAL A 128 6.95 13.43 8.17
C VAL A 128 5.49 13.73 8.45
N SER A 129 5.18 14.57 9.45
CA SER A 129 3.81 14.96 9.78
C SER A 129 3.09 15.72 8.66
N ALA A 130 3.81 16.58 7.93
CA ALA A 130 3.27 17.32 6.79
C ALA A 130 3.12 16.45 5.53
N THR A 131 4.08 15.54 5.32
CA THR A 131 4.12 14.70 4.11
C THR A 131 3.19 13.49 4.21
N PHE A 132 2.92 13.00 5.42
CA PHE A 132 2.12 11.80 5.66
C PHE A 132 0.67 11.88 5.13
N PRO A 133 -0.13 12.92 5.42
CA PRO A 133 -1.50 13.02 4.89
C PRO A 133 -1.54 13.01 3.36
N VAL A 134 -0.56 13.67 2.74
CA VAL A 134 -0.39 13.69 1.28
C VAL A 134 -0.12 12.26 0.78
N LEU A 135 0.89 11.58 1.34
CA LEU A 135 1.23 10.20 0.95
C LEU A 135 0.05 9.23 1.11
N VAL A 136 -0.70 9.33 2.21
CA VAL A 136 -1.88 8.49 2.46
C VAL A 136 -3.01 8.81 1.47
N SER A 137 -3.23 10.09 1.13
CA SER A 137 -4.25 10.47 0.14
C SER A 137 -3.94 9.94 -1.27
N PHE A 138 -2.65 9.82 -1.62
CA PHE A 138 -2.20 9.24 -2.88
C PHE A 138 -2.15 7.71 -2.87
N PHE A 139 -2.34 7.05 -1.73
CA PHE A 139 -2.24 5.60 -1.62
C PHE A 139 -3.14 4.85 -2.61
N PRO A 140 -4.44 5.19 -2.78
CA PRO A 140 -5.28 4.50 -3.76
C PRO A 140 -4.78 4.66 -5.20
N ALA A 141 -4.20 5.83 -5.53
CA ALA A 141 -3.62 6.07 -6.84
C ALA A 141 -2.33 5.28 -7.05
N TRP A 142 -1.49 5.18 -6.01
CA TRP A 142 -0.26 4.40 -6.05
C TRP A 142 -0.52 2.90 -6.14
N ASP A 143 -1.49 2.39 -5.38
CA ASP A 143 -1.94 0.99 -5.43
C ASP A 143 -2.45 0.63 -6.85
N ALA A 144 -3.31 1.48 -7.42
CA ALA A 144 -3.78 1.31 -8.80
C ALA A 144 -2.64 1.37 -9.82
N PHE A 145 -1.70 2.32 -9.67
CA PHE A 145 -0.55 2.44 -10.56
C PHE A 145 0.32 1.17 -10.53
N VAL A 146 0.60 0.62 -9.35
CA VAL A 146 1.41 -0.59 -9.17
C VAL A 146 0.72 -1.79 -9.81
N ILE A 147 -0.59 -1.95 -9.64
CA ILE A 147 -1.37 -3.03 -10.25
C ILE A 147 -1.36 -2.93 -11.78
N ILE A 148 -1.58 -1.72 -12.32
CA ILE A 148 -1.57 -1.47 -13.77
C ILE A 148 -0.17 -1.72 -14.35
N ALA A 149 0.89 -1.30 -13.67
CA ALA A 149 2.28 -1.52 -14.10
C ALA A 149 2.68 -3.01 -14.08
N LEU A 150 2.22 -3.75 -13.08
CA LEU A 150 2.53 -5.17 -12.93
C LEU A 150 1.83 -6.03 -13.97
N ILE A 151 0.51 -5.88 -14.12
CA ILE A 151 -0.29 -6.82 -14.90
C ILE A 151 -0.24 -6.42 -16.37
N LYS A 152 0.26 -7.36 -17.19
CA LYS A 152 0.53 -7.09 -18.61
C LYS A 152 -0.75 -6.73 -19.37
N ASP A 153 -1.86 -7.37 -19.03
CA ASP A 153 -3.16 -7.12 -19.67
C ASP A 153 -3.70 -5.73 -19.33
N TYR A 154 -3.46 -5.23 -18.11
CA TYR A 154 -3.81 -3.85 -17.75
C TYR A 154 -2.94 -2.83 -18.48
N ARG A 155 -1.64 -3.09 -18.67
CA ARG A 155 -0.79 -2.23 -19.52
C ARG A 155 -1.24 -2.24 -20.97
N GLU A 156 -1.56 -3.42 -21.52
CA GLU A 156 -2.06 -3.53 -22.90
C GLU A 156 -3.41 -2.83 -23.05
N GLY A 157 -4.30 -2.92 -22.07
CA GLY A 157 -5.55 -2.17 -22.02
C GLY A 157 -5.33 -0.66 -21.91
N LEU A 158 -4.40 -0.20 -21.09
CA LEU A 158 -4.05 1.22 -20.97
C LEU A 158 -3.45 1.76 -22.27
N LEU A 159 -2.55 1.01 -22.92
CA LEU A 159 -1.98 1.38 -24.22
C LEU A 159 -3.04 1.40 -25.33
N GLN A 160 -4.03 0.50 -25.27
CA GLN A 160 -5.19 0.52 -26.17
C GLN A 160 -6.07 1.76 -25.92
N LEU A 161 -6.33 2.10 -24.66
CA LEU A 161 -7.10 3.28 -24.26
C LEU A 161 -6.40 4.58 -24.69
N LEU A 162 -5.07 4.62 -24.58
CA LEU A 162 -4.22 5.74 -24.99
C LEU A 162 -3.94 5.78 -26.51
N GLY A 163 -4.52 4.87 -27.29
CA GLY A 163 -4.43 4.88 -28.76
C GLY A 163 -3.12 4.36 -29.36
N PHE A 164 -2.22 3.80 -28.54
CA PHE A 164 -0.98 3.16 -29.01
C PHE A 164 -1.29 1.75 -29.54
N LYS A 165 -1.84 1.67 -30.76
CA LYS A 165 -2.09 0.40 -31.46
C LYS A 165 -0.82 -0.44 -31.56
N ARG A 166 -0.88 -1.66 -31.02
CA ARG A 166 -0.10 -2.79 -31.54
C ARG A 166 -1.10 -3.70 -32.24
N GLU A 167 -1.07 -3.73 -33.57
CA GLU A 167 -1.78 -4.77 -34.32
C GLU A 167 -1.28 -6.13 -33.82
N LYS A 168 -2.14 -6.86 -33.10
CA LYS A 168 -1.95 -8.30 -32.98
C LYS A 168 -2.16 -8.83 -34.39
N LYS A 169 -1.08 -9.26 -35.06
CA LYS A 169 -1.16 -10.07 -36.28
C LYS A 169 -2.07 -11.27 -35.96
N SER A 170 -3.33 -11.20 -36.35
CA SER A 170 -4.16 -12.37 -36.50
C SER A 170 -3.45 -13.25 -37.52
N VAL A 171 -3.12 -14.48 -37.14
CA VAL A 171 -2.65 -15.46 -38.12
C VAL A 171 -3.74 -15.53 -39.20
N PRO A 172 -3.44 -15.22 -40.47
CA PRO A 172 -4.46 -15.21 -41.49
C PRO A 172 -5.09 -16.60 -41.58
N SER A 173 -6.42 -16.66 -41.66
CA SER A 173 -7.19 -17.91 -41.70
C SER A 173 -6.72 -18.86 -42.82
N SER A 174 -6.11 -18.33 -43.88
CA SER A 174 -5.46 -19.10 -44.95
C SER A 174 -4.27 -19.94 -44.46
N THR A 175 -3.46 -19.43 -43.54
CA THR A 175 -2.31 -20.17 -42.98
C THR A 175 -2.75 -21.30 -42.06
N VAL A 176 -3.87 -21.15 -41.35
CA VAL A 176 -4.45 -22.22 -40.54
C VAL A 176 -5.03 -23.32 -41.44
N SER A 177 -5.68 -22.93 -42.54
CA SER A 177 -6.24 -23.87 -43.51
C SER A 177 -5.16 -24.68 -44.25
N GLU A 178 -4.07 -24.03 -44.69
CA GLU A 178 -2.90 -24.71 -45.29
C GLU A 178 -2.19 -25.67 -44.32
N MET A 179 -2.13 -25.33 -43.04
CA MET A 179 -1.58 -26.25 -42.04
C MET A 179 -2.48 -27.47 -41.89
N THR A 180 -3.79 -27.30 -41.79
CA THR A 180 -4.73 -28.43 -41.65
C THR A 180 -4.72 -29.39 -42.85
N THR A 181 -4.61 -28.89 -44.08
CA THR A 181 -4.50 -29.74 -45.27
C THR A 181 -3.18 -30.49 -45.31
N ARG A 182 -2.04 -29.84 -45.00
CA ARG A 182 -0.73 -30.51 -44.90
C ARG A 182 -0.65 -31.59 -43.80
N TRP A 183 -1.45 -31.48 -42.74
CA TRP A 183 -1.54 -32.50 -41.69
C TRP A 183 -2.45 -33.68 -42.08
N ALA A 184 -3.39 -33.49 -43.00
CA ALA A 184 -4.22 -34.56 -43.54
C ALA A 184 -3.43 -35.41 -44.56
N GLU A 185 -2.68 -34.77 -45.45
CA GLU A 185 -1.82 -35.40 -46.46
C GLU A 185 -0.70 -36.28 -45.87
N ARG A 186 -0.26 -35.98 -44.65
CA ARG A 186 0.83 -36.72 -43.99
C ARG A 186 0.36 -37.98 -43.24
N ARG A 187 -0.94 -38.27 -43.25
CA ARG A 187 -1.58 -39.42 -42.58
C ARG A 187 -2.14 -40.47 -43.55
N GLU A 188 -2.00 -40.24 -44.84
CA GLU A 188 -2.21 -41.22 -45.93
C GLU A 188 -0.86 -41.82 -46.35
#